data_AF-K1X6C0-F1
#
_entry.id   AF-K1X6C0-F1
#
_cell.length_a   1.000
_cell.length_b   1.000
_cell.length_c   1.000
_cell.angle_alpha   90.00
_cell.angle_beta   90.00
_cell.angle_gamma   90.00
#
_symmetry.space_group_name_H-M   'P 1'
#
loop_
_entity.id
_entity.type
_entity.pdbx_description
1 polymer ?
#
loop_
_entity_poly.entity_id
_entity_poly.type
_entity_poly.pdbx_seq_one_letter_code
_entity_poly.pdbx_strand_id
1 'polypeptide(L)'
;MASQHHPQDTGPALEAKDRGLAGMQERTSRLQQELDQEKLERTQENQKYHAAQRSWTEELDRAKMAVHKLSARNEKLKTACENMQEDMNAASERHEFMMFQQDSLGSRLRESEEERQRLQALTVVLRGMVTKNSEPDGERMDDNAIVGKFIKLREQVQRIASKLCFSEGNGNAVLTQEMSDAQRDFEYWKGLSQAQLLNRIRTNIFELIHSEILGRPLFGLEGLQDTSGLEHGLSKFETALNNLNPGHKAAVLEWRVRTVRCASLLNIDNPRAEEVAKYIHEFMKPLITSDALDTQLRTLILKLCNDSMSFALLLRSFKDLYRCEMPDIHSPLNDDSEEQCPEPYRNGDPHAEGDVAFVLAGSLVKYPELHPERRLVLEKAHVVVFKKTE
;
A
#
# COMPACT_ATOMS: atom_id res chain seq x y z
N MET A 1 -140.00 -76.97 97.30
CA MET A 1 -140.44 -78.26 96.72
C MET A 1 -140.06 -78.22 95.26
N ALA A 2 -139.01 -78.93 94.84
CA ALA A 2 -139.10 -80.23 94.13
C ALA A 2 -139.63 -80.03 92.68
N SER A 3 -139.18 -80.66 91.60
CA SER A 3 -138.12 -81.60 91.23
C SER A 3 -138.18 -81.74 89.68
N GLN A 4 -137.12 -82.31 89.07
CA GLN A 4 -137.14 -83.24 87.92
C GLN A 4 -137.31 -82.84 86.42
N HIS A 5 -136.38 -83.45 85.64
CA HIS A 5 -136.45 -84.11 84.31
C HIS A 5 -136.06 -83.42 82.96
N HIS A 6 -134.93 -83.91 82.39
CA HIS A 6 -134.58 -84.41 81.03
C HIS A 6 -135.66 -84.53 79.91
N PRO A 7 -135.36 -84.87 78.61
CA PRO A 7 -134.07 -85.01 77.84
C PRO A 7 -134.05 -84.46 76.36
N GLN A 8 -132.84 -84.47 75.74
CA GLN A 8 -132.42 -84.72 74.31
C GLN A 8 -133.12 -84.03 73.09
N ASP A 9 -132.51 -83.71 71.93
CA ASP A 9 -131.13 -83.60 71.38
C ASP A 9 -131.20 -83.04 69.92
N THR A 10 -130.06 -82.54 69.41
CA THR A 10 -129.59 -82.37 68.00
C THR A 10 -129.89 -81.10 67.16
N GLY A 11 -128.80 -80.50 66.61
CA GLY A 11 -128.78 -79.85 65.28
C GLY A 11 -128.03 -78.49 65.16
N PRO A 12 -127.01 -78.30 64.28
CA PRO A 12 -125.95 -77.27 64.43
C PRO A 12 -125.99 -76.10 63.41
N ALA A 13 -125.22 -75.03 63.69
CA ALA A 13 -125.22 -73.76 62.94
C ALA A 13 -123.86 -73.03 62.88
N LEU A 14 -123.68 -72.24 61.79
CA LEU A 14 -122.99 -70.93 61.69
C LEU A 14 -121.48 -70.84 61.36
N GLU A 15 -121.16 -70.96 60.06
CA GLU A 15 -119.97 -70.40 59.39
C GLU A 15 -120.33 -69.07 58.66
N ALA A 16 -119.93 -67.88 59.15
CA ALA A 16 -120.08 -66.64 58.35
C ALA A 16 -119.27 -65.39 58.80
N LYS A 17 -118.55 -65.40 59.93
CA LYS A 17 -118.01 -64.16 60.53
C LYS A 17 -116.48 -63.98 60.47
N ASP A 18 -115.75 -64.98 59.97
CA ASP A 18 -114.27 -64.99 59.91
C ASP A 18 -113.65 -64.41 58.62
N ARG A 19 -114.45 -63.94 57.65
CA ARG A 19 -113.92 -63.42 56.36
C ARG A 19 -113.58 -61.92 56.36
N GLY A 20 -114.14 -61.11 57.28
CA GLY A 20 -113.95 -59.65 57.30
C GLY A 20 -112.68 -59.17 58.02
N LEU A 21 -112.27 -59.87 59.08
CA LEU A 21 -111.02 -59.61 59.81
C LEU A 21 -109.80 -60.10 59.01
N ALA A 22 -109.92 -61.22 58.32
CA ALA A 22 -108.90 -61.74 57.41
C ALA A 22 -108.60 -60.79 56.24
N GLY A 23 -109.62 -60.19 55.61
CA GLY A 23 -109.41 -59.25 54.49
C GLY A 23 -108.81 -57.90 54.90
N MET A 24 -109.04 -57.45 56.14
CA MET A 24 -108.43 -56.22 56.68
C MET A 24 -106.99 -56.49 57.12
N GLN A 25 -106.72 -57.63 57.77
CA GLN A 25 -105.34 -58.08 58.04
C GLN A 25 -104.54 -58.29 56.76
N GLU A 26 -105.16 -58.81 55.71
CA GLU A 26 -104.51 -58.99 54.41
C GLU A 26 -104.23 -57.65 53.72
N ARG A 27 -105.15 -56.67 53.79
CA ARG A 27 -104.91 -55.31 53.27
C ARG A 27 -103.83 -54.55 54.04
N THR A 28 -103.84 -54.62 55.37
CA THR A 28 -102.80 -54.00 56.20
C THR A 28 -101.46 -54.68 55.98
N SER A 29 -101.44 -56.01 55.79
CA SER A 29 -100.22 -56.74 55.44
C SER A 29 -99.70 -56.38 54.04
N ARG A 30 -100.58 -56.20 53.05
CA ARG A 30 -100.18 -55.74 51.70
C ARG A 30 -99.66 -54.30 51.71
N LEU A 31 -100.33 -53.38 52.41
CA LEU A 31 -99.86 -52.00 52.54
C LEU A 31 -98.55 -51.91 53.33
N GLN A 32 -98.38 -52.75 54.35
CA GLN A 32 -97.11 -52.86 55.08
C GLN A 32 -96.01 -53.43 54.18
N GLN A 33 -96.32 -54.43 53.36
CA GLN A 33 -95.40 -55.01 52.38
C GLN A 33 -95.03 -54.01 51.28
N GLU A 34 -95.98 -53.25 50.75
CA GLU A 34 -95.74 -52.17 49.77
C GLU A 34 -94.93 -51.02 50.37
N LEU A 35 -95.22 -50.63 51.62
CA LEU A 35 -94.44 -49.60 52.32
C LEU A 35 -93.02 -50.07 52.62
N ASP A 36 -92.84 -51.32 53.01
CA ASP A 36 -91.52 -51.91 53.25
C ASP A 36 -90.76 -52.12 51.93
N GLN A 37 -91.46 -52.44 50.84
CA GLN A 37 -90.89 -52.50 49.50
C GLN A 37 -90.50 -51.11 48.98
N GLU A 38 -91.32 -50.08 49.14
CA GLU A 38 -91.01 -48.70 48.74
C GLU A 38 -89.84 -48.15 49.57
N LYS A 39 -89.81 -48.42 50.89
CA LYS A 39 -88.66 -48.08 51.74
C LYS A 39 -87.40 -48.80 51.29
N LEU A 40 -87.51 -50.07 50.87
CA LEU A 40 -86.38 -50.83 50.34
C LEU A 40 -85.91 -50.26 49.00
N GLU A 41 -86.82 -49.92 48.09
CA GLU A 41 -86.50 -49.33 46.79
C GLU A 41 -85.88 -47.93 46.95
N ARG A 42 -86.44 -47.07 47.80
CA ARG A 42 -85.85 -45.75 48.12
C ARG A 42 -84.50 -45.86 48.79
N THR A 43 -84.30 -46.82 49.70
CA THR A 43 -82.98 -47.04 50.32
C THR A 43 -81.97 -47.58 49.31
N GLN A 44 -82.37 -48.48 48.41
CA GLN A 44 -81.52 -48.95 47.32
C GLN A 44 -81.19 -47.83 46.32
N GLU A 45 -82.15 -46.97 45.98
CA GLU A 45 -81.94 -45.85 45.07
C GLU A 45 -81.07 -44.76 45.71
N ASN A 46 -81.27 -44.43 46.99
CA ASN A 46 -80.36 -43.55 47.74
C ASN A 46 -78.96 -44.15 47.85
N GLN A 47 -78.83 -45.47 48.07
CA GLN A 47 -77.54 -46.15 48.08
C GLN A 47 -76.86 -46.05 46.70
N LYS A 48 -77.60 -46.25 45.60
CA LYS A 48 -77.10 -46.08 44.23
C LYS A 48 -76.68 -44.63 43.97
N TYR A 49 -77.47 -43.65 44.39
CA TYR A 49 -77.14 -42.23 44.26
C TYR A 49 -75.87 -41.88 45.03
N HIS A 50 -75.74 -42.29 46.30
CA HIS A 50 -74.54 -42.06 47.08
C HIS A 50 -73.32 -42.83 46.56
N ALA A 51 -73.51 -44.01 45.95
CA ALA A 51 -72.44 -44.73 45.28
C ALA A 51 -71.98 -44.00 44.01
N ALA A 52 -72.92 -43.52 43.19
CA ALA A 52 -72.62 -42.72 42.00
C ALA A 52 -71.94 -41.40 42.38
N GLN A 53 -72.45 -40.70 43.40
CA GLN A 53 -71.85 -39.46 43.89
C GLN A 53 -70.41 -39.68 44.36
N ARG A 54 -70.13 -40.77 45.11
CA ARG A 54 -68.77 -41.14 45.50
C ARG A 54 -67.88 -41.43 44.29
N SER A 55 -68.38 -42.21 43.32
CA SER A 55 -67.66 -42.49 42.07
C SER A 55 -67.31 -41.21 41.31
N TRP A 56 -68.25 -40.28 41.19
CA TRP A 56 -68.04 -38.99 40.52
C TRP A 56 -67.06 -38.10 41.27
N THR A 57 -67.11 -38.06 42.61
CA THR A 57 -66.11 -37.31 43.38
C THR A 57 -64.71 -37.88 43.22
N GLU A 58 -64.57 -39.21 43.19
CA GLU A 58 -63.28 -39.85 42.93
C GLU A 58 -62.77 -39.57 41.51
N GLU A 59 -63.64 -39.59 40.50
CA GLU A 59 -63.27 -39.22 39.13
C GLU A 59 -62.85 -37.76 39.01
N LEU A 60 -63.58 -36.85 39.66
CA LEU A 60 -63.26 -35.43 39.69
C LEU A 60 -61.90 -35.19 40.36
N ASP A 61 -61.60 -35.87 41.47
CA ASP A 61 -60.30 -35.77 42.13
C ASP A 61 -59.18 -36.39 41.30
N ARG A 62 -59.42 -37.51 40.62
CA ARG A 62 -58.48 -38.09 39.64
C ARG A 62 -58.20 -37.10 38.49
N ALA A 63 -59.23 -36.46 37.96
CA ALA A 63 -59.10 -35.47 36.88
C ALA A 63 -58.33 -34.22 37.34
N LYS A 64 -58.64 -33.68 38.54
CA LYS A 64 -57.90 -32.57 39.14
C LYS A 64 -56.41 -32.90 39.34
N MET A 65 -56.11 -34.10 39.85
CA MET A 65 -54.74 -34.57 39.98
C MET A 65 -54.04 -34.69 38.62
N ALA A 66 -54.74 -35.14 37.57
CA ALA A 66 -54.20 -35.21 36.22
C ALA A 66 -53.91 -33.81 35.65
N VAL A 67 -54.81 -32.85 35.84
CA VAL A 67 -54.61 -31.45 35.41
C VAL A 67 -53.42 -30.82 36.12
N HIS A 68 -53.29 -31.01 37.44
CA HIS A 68 -52.11 -30.51 38.17
C HIS A 68 -50.80 -31.14 37.68
N LYS A 69 -50.79 -32.45 37.41
CA LYS A 69 -49.62 -33.15 36.85
C LYS A 69 -49.26 -32.61 35.45
N LEU A 70 -50.25 -32.37 34.60
CA LEU A 70 -50.03 -31.82 33.25
C LEU A 70 -49.56 -30.37 33.30
N SER A 71 -50.13 -29.54 34.17
CA SER A 71 -49.69 -28.15 34.37
C SER A 71 -48.25 -28.10 34.87
N ALA A 72 -47.88 -28.92 35.86
CA ALA A 72 -46.50 -29.02 36.34
C ALA A 72 -45.54 -29.51 35.25
N ARG A 73 -45.98 -30.42 34.37
CA ARG A 73 -45.18 -30.88 33.23
C ARG A 73 -45.01 -29.79 32.17
N ASN A 74 -46.05 -29.01 31.89
CA ASN A 74 -45.97 -27.91 30.93
C ASN A 74 -45.04 -26.80 31.42
N GLU A 75 -45.06 -26.45 32.70
CA GLU A 75 -44.10 -25.48 33.25
C GLU A 75 -42.65 -25.97 33.16
N LYS A 76 -42.41 -27.25 33.45
CA LYS A 76 -41.08 -27.86 33.24
C LYS A 76 -40.64 -27.84 31.77
N LEU A 77 -41.55 -28.08 30.84
CA LEU A 77 -41.24 -28.01 29.41
C LEU A 77 -41.00 -26.58 28.94
N LYS A 78 -41.78 -25.61 29.44
CA LYS A 78 -41.60 -24.20 29.13
C LYS A 78 -40.23 -23.69 29.57
N THR A 79 -39.89 -23.93 30.83
CA THR A 79 -38.54 -23.59 31.37
C THR A 79 -37.42 -24.31 30.62
N ALA A 80 -37.60 -25.57 30.22
CA ALA A 80 -36.61 -26.26 29.40
C ALA A 80 -36.45 -25.63 28.01
N CYS A 81 -37.54 -25.19 27.37
CA CYS A 81 -37.49 -24.49 26.09
C CYS A 81 -36.82 -23.12 26.20
N GLU A 82 -37.09 -22.36 27.27
CA GLU A 82 -36.46 -21.07 27.54
C GLU A 82 -34.94 -21.23 27.71
N ASN A 83 -34.50 -22.18 28.55
CA ASN A 83 -33.08 -22.47 28.73
C ASN A 83 -32.41 -22.89 27.41
N MET A 84 -33.07 -23.75 26.62
CA MET A 84 -32.51 -24.20 25.34
C MET A 84 -32.42 -23.05 24.31
N GLN A 85 -33.35 -22.10 24.35
CA GLN A 85 -33.28 -20.90 23.51
C GLN A 85 -32.14 -19.98 23.92
N GLU A 86 -31.90 -19.80 25.22
CA GLU A 86 -30.75 -19.05 25.73
C GLU A 86 -29.43 -19.71 25.34
N ASP A 87 -29.31 -21.03 25.48
CA ASP A 87 -28.14 -21.79 25.08
C ASP A 87 -27.88 -21.67 23.56
N MET A 88 -28.94 -21.72 22.74
CA MET A 88 -28.84 -21.58 21.29
C MET A 88 -28.37 -20.17 20.90
N ASN A 89 -28.90 -19.13 21.55
CA ASN A 89 -28.47 -17.75 21.31
C ASN A 89 -26.99 -17.56 21.70
N ALA A 90 -26.59 -18.04 22.88
CA ALA A 90 -25.21 -17.97 23.34
C ALA A 90 -24.25 -18.76 22.43
N ALA A 91 -24.68 -19.91 21.88
CA ALA A 91 -23.92 -20.65 20.89
C ALA A 91 -23.79 -19.89 19.56
N SER A 92 -24.85 -19.22 19.11
CA SER A 92 -24.84 -18.39 17.90
C SER A 92 -23.88 -17.22 18.01
N GLU A 93 -23.91 -16.47 19.12
CA GLU A 93 -22.98 -15.35 19.38
C GLU A 93 -21.51 -15.81 19.39
N ARG A 94 -21.23 -16.96 20.02
CA ARG A 94 -19.88 -17.56 19.99
C ARG A 94 -19.46 -17.94 18.57
N HIS A 95 -20.38 -18.45 17.77
CA HIS A 95 -20.09 -18.83 16.39
C HIS A 95 -19.74 -17.62 15.53
N GLU A 96 -20.52 -16.53 15.63
CA GLU A 96 -20.24 -15.27 14.93
C GLU A 96 -18.91 -14.67 15.35
N PHE A 97 -18.61 -14.68 16.65
CA PHE A 97 -17.31 -14.21 17.15
C PHE A 97 -16.13 -15.05 16.64
N MET A 98 -16.29 -16.38 16.57
CA MET A 98 -15.27 -17.25 16.01
C MET A 98 -15.06 -17.01 14.50
N MET A 99 -16.13 -16.79 13.74
CA MET A 99 -16.02 -16.44 12.31
C MET A 99 -15.25 -15.13 12.11
N PHE A 100 -15.57 -14.09 12.89
CA PHE A 100 -14.86 -12.81 12.81
C PHE A 100 -13.35 -12.97 13.12
N GLN A 101 -13.00 -13.77 14.13
CA GLN A 101 -11.59 -14.08 14.41
C GLN A 101 -10.92 -14.85 13.27
N GLN A 102 -11.61 -15.82 12.67
CA GLN A 102 -11.10 -16.60 11.57
C GLN A 102 -10.79 -15.72 10.34
N ASP A 103 -11.66 -14.78 10.01
CA ASP A 103 -11.45 -13.83 8.90
C ASP A 103 -10.31 -12.85 9.17
N SER A 104 -10.20 -12.36 10.41
CA SER A 104 -9.10 -11.50 10.86
C SER A 104 -7.75 -12.21 10.77
N LEU A 105 -7.67 -13.45 11.28
CA LEU A 105 -6.47 -14.28 11.21
C LEU A 105 -6.12 -14.65 9.76
N GLY A 106 -7.12 -14.96 8.92
CA GLY A 106 -6.92 -15.24 7.50
C GLY A 106 -6.36 -14.04 6.74
N SER A 107 -6.79 -12.83 7.07
CA SER A 107 -6.27 -11.60 6.45
C SER A 107 -4.83 -11.33 6.87
N ARG A 108 -4.52 -11.46 8.17
CA ARG A 108 -3.14 -11.32 8.68
C ARG A 108 -2.19 -12.38 8.11
N LEU A 109 -2.67 -13.60 7.89
CA LEU A 109 -1.88 -14.66 7.27
C LEU A 109 -1.52 -14.31 5.83
N ARG A 110 -2.49 -13.81 5.04
CA ARG A 110 -2.24 -13.36 3.66
C ARG A 110 -1.22 -12.23 3.58
N GLU A 111 -1.36 -11.20 4.42
CA GLU A 111 -0.39 -10.09 4.50
C GLU A 111 1.01 -10.60 4.83
N SER A 112 1.12 -11.51 5.80
CA SER A 112 2.40 -12.11 6.17
C SER A 112 3.00 -12.99 5.05
N GLU A 113 2.16 -13.68 4.27
CA GLU A 113 2.60 -14.49 3.13
C GLU A 113 3.08 -13.62 1.97
N GLU A 114 2.39 -12.52 1.67
CA GLU A 114 2.80 -11.53 0.67
C GLU A 114 4.15 -10.89 1.03
N GLU A 115 4.32 -10.47 2.29
CA GLU A 115 5.59 -9.93 2.75
C GLU A 115 6.72 -10.98 2.71
N ARG A 116 6.43 -12.23 3.08
CA ARG A 116 7.40 -13.33 2.98
C ARG A 116 7.80 -13.58 1.53
N GLN A 117 6.86 -13.54 0.58
CA GLN A 117 7.15 -13.69 -0.85
C GLN A 117 8.01 -12.54 -1.36
N ARG A 118 7.69 -11.29 -0.97
CA ARG A 118 8.48 -10.09 -1.31
C ARG A 118 9.91 -10.21 -0.80
N LEU A 119 10.09 -10.59 0.47
CA LEU A 119 11.42 -10.77 1.08
C LEU A 119 12.19 -11.95 0.47
N GLN A 120 11.51 -13.05 0.12
CA GLN A 120 12.14 -14.16 -0.61
C GLN A 120 12.61 -13.73 -1.99
N ALA A 121 11.79 -12.98 -2.75
CA ALA A 121 12.18 -12.44 -4.04
C ALA A 121 13.41 -11.53 -3.92
N LEU A 122 13.42 -10.62 -2.93
CA LEU A 122 14.56 -9.77 -2.63
C LEU A 122 15.81 -10.58 -2.28
N THR A 123 15.66 -11.63 -1.45
CA THR A 123 16.76 -12.50 -1.04
C THR A 123 17.35 -13.27 -2.23
N VAL A 124 16.52 -13.77 -3.14
CA VAL A 124 16.98 -14.45 -4.37
C VAL A 124 17.78 -13.49 -5.25
N VAL A 125 17.31 -12.24 -5.39
CA VAL A 125 18.00 -11.19 -6.16
C VAL A 125 19.36 -10.85 -5.53
N LEU A 126 19.39 -10.59 -4.22
CA LEU A 126 20.63 -10.31 -3.47
C LEU A 126 21.61 -11.48 -3.52
N ARG A 127 21.13 -12.70 -3.30
CA ARG A 127 21.96 -13.91 -3.39
C ARG A 127 22.49 -14.08 -4.81
N GLY A 128 21.67 -13.86 -5.84
CA GLY A 128 22.09 -13.86 -7.23
C GLY A 128 23.24 -12.91 -7.52
N MET A 129 23.26 -11.72 -6.92
CA MET A 129 24.36 -10.76 -7.05
C MET A 129 25.64 -11.18 -6.32
N VAL A 130 25.52 -11.87 -5.20
CA VAL A 130 26.67 -12.37 -4.43
C VAL A 130 27.25 -13.66 -5.03
N THR A 131 26.40 -14.55 -5.54
CA THR A 131 26.81 -15.87 -6.03
C THR A 131 27.07 -15.95 -7.53
N LYS A 132 26.51 -15.07 -8.37
CA LYS A 132 26.88 -15.00 -9.80
C LYS A 132 28.19 -14.22 -9.99
N ASN A 133 29.29 -14.86 -9.61
CA ASN A 133 30.58 -14.59 -10.23
C ASN A 133 30.61 -15.31 -11.59
N SER A 134 29.96 -14.75 -12.62
CA SER A 134 30.23 -14.97 -14.06
C SER A 134 29.10 -14.31 -14.87
N GLU A 135 29.49 -13.26 -15.59
CA GLU A 135 28.74 -12.58 -16.65
C GLU A 135 27.47 -11.82 -16.25
N PRO A 136 27.52 -10.47 -16.22
CA PRO A 136 26.29 -9.71 -16.31
C PRO A 136 25.77 -9.89 -17.73
N ASP A 137 24.61 -10.54 -17.81
CA ASP A 137 23.56 -10.30 -18.82
C ASP A 137 23.03 -8.84 -18.73
N GLY A 138 23.94 -7.91 -18.42
CA GLY A 138 23.73 -6.49 -18.56
C GLY A 138 23.95 -6.25 -20.04
N GLU A 139 22.83 -6.19 -20.75
CA GLU A 139 22.69 -5.62 -22.08
C GLU A 139 23.82 -4.61 -22.30
N ARG A 140 24.88 -5.03 -23.02
CA ARG A 140 26.00 -4.16 -23.36
C ARG A 140 25.39 -3.06 -24.21
N MET A 141 25.03 -1.95 -23.57
CA MET A 141 24.48 -0.81 -24.29
C MET A 141 25.53 -0.39 -25.30
N ASP A 142 25.12 -0.35 -26.56
CA ASP A 142 25.99 0.06 -27.66
C ASP A 142 26.55 1.46 -27.39
N ASP A 143 27.83 1.68 -27.69
CA ASP A 143 28.51 2.96 -27.50
C ASP A 143 27.73 4.09 -28.22
N ASN A 144 27.12 3.78 -29.37
CA ASN A 144 26.27 4.73 -30.11
C ASN A 144 25.03 5.17 -29.33
N ALA A 145 24.46 4.29 -28.51
CA ALA A 145 23.29 4.63 -27.70
C ALA A 145 23.69 5.52 -26.51
N ILE A 146 24.90 5.33 -25.96
CA ILE A 146 25.49 6.22 -24.96
C ILE A 146 25.76 7.60 -25.57
N VAL A 147 26.41 7.65 -26.74
CA VAL A 147 26.66 8.88 -27.51
C VAL A 147 25.35 9.59 -27.82
N GLY A 148 24.33 8.89 -28.29
CA GLY A 148 23.02 9.46 -28.58
C GLY A 148 22.31 10.07 -27.36
N LYS A 149 22.52 9.52 -26.15
CA LYS A 149 22.05 10.15 -24.90
C LYS A 149 22.83 11.41 -24.57
N PHE A 150 24.15 11.40 -24.76
CA PHE A 150 25.01 12.56 -24.51
C PHE A 150 24.71 13.72 -25.47
N ILE A 151 24.51 13.45 -26.76
CA ILE A 151 24.10 14.45 -27.76
C ILE A 151 22.77 15.11 -27.35
N LYS A 152 21.79 14.32 -26.90
CA LYS A 152 20.51 14.88 -26.40
C LYS A 152 20.68 15.85 -25.24
N LEU A 153 21.64 15.63 -24.34
CA LEU A 153 21.94 16.60 -23.27
C LEU A 153 22.46 17.92 -23.86
N ARG A 154 23.36 17.86 -24.85
CA ARG A 154 23.87 19.05 -25.56
C ARG A 154 22.75 19.81 -26.26
N GLU A 155 21.85 19.12 -26.95
CA GLU A 155 20.69 19.70 -27.62
C GLU A 155 19.74 20.39 -26.63
N GLN A 156 19.54 19.80 -25.44
CA GLN A 156 18.74 20.42 -24.38
C GLN A 156 19.39 21.71 -23.86
N VAL A 157 20.71 21.71 -23.63
CA VAL A 157 21.47 22.92 -23.27
C VAL A 157 21.29 24.00 -24.34
N GLN A 158 21.47 23.64 -25.61
CA GLN A 158 21.26 24.55 -26.75
C GLN A 158 19.84 25.13 -26.76
N ARG A 159 18.82 24.29 -26.54
CA ARG A 159 17.41 24.71 -26.52
C ARG A 159 17.13 25.71 -25.41
N ILE A 160 17.67 25.48 -24.22
CA ILE A 160 17.52 26.40 -23.07
C ILE A 160 18.22 27.72 -23.39
N ALA A 161 19.46 27.67 -23.88
CA ALA A 161 20.23 28.86 -24.23
C ALA A 161 19.54 29.69 -25.32
N SER A 162 19.01 29.06 -26.36
CA SER A 162 18.24 29.76 -27.39
C SER A 162 17.00 30.46 -26.82
N LYS A 163 16.25 29.80 -25.93
CA LYS A 163 15.09 30.44 -25.29
C LYS A 163 15.47 31.68 -24.47
N LEU A 164 16.63 31.64 -23.80
CA LEU A 164 17.15 32.78 -23.05
C LEU A 164 17.65 33.90 -23.97
N CYS A 165 18.31 33.59 -25.08
CA CYS A 165 18.86 34.60 -26.01
C CYS A 165 17.82 35.30 -26.88
N PHE A 166 16.78 34.59 -27.33
CA PHE A 166 15.80 35.09 -28.29
C PHE A 166 14.51 35.61 -27.63
N SER A 167 14.48 35.76 -26.30
CA SER A 167 13.32 36.36 -25.62
C SER A 167 13.20 37.86 -25.95
N GLU A 168 11.99 38.30 -26.26
CA GLU A 168 11.70 39.72 -26.51
C GLU A 168 12.09 40.55 -25.27
N GLY A 169 12.83 41.65 -25.49
CA GLY A 169 13.27 42.56 -24.42
C GLY A 169 14.70 42.37 -23.91
N ASN A 170 15.50 41.45 -24.47
CA ASN A 170 16.88 41.17 -24.04
C ASN A 170 17.90 42.30 -24.25
N GLY A 171 17.45 43.50 -24.63
CA GLY A 171 18.31 44.66 -24.87
C GLY A 171 19.00 45.20 -23.62
N ASN A 172 18.53 44.87 -22.41
CA ASN A 172 19.16 45.23 -21.15
C ASN A 172 18.80 44.20 -20.08
N ALA A 173 19.67 43.21 -19.84
CA ALA A 173 19.56 42.40 -18.62
C ALA A 173 19.50 43.36 -17.42
N VAL A 174 18.39 43.34 -16.67
CA VAL A 174 18.19 44.21 -15.51
C VAL A 174 19.02 43.60 -14.39
N LEU A 175 20.28 44.01 -14.31
CA LEU A 175 21.16 43.66 -13.20
C LEU A 175 20.64 44.34 -11.95
N THR A 176 19.90 43.60 -11.12
CA THR A 176 19.49 44.05 -9.79
C THR A 176 20.70 44.05 -8.85
N GLN A 177 20.68 44.89 -7.82
CA GLN A 177 21.83 45.19 -6.95
C GLN A 177 22.30 43.99 -6.07
N GLU A 178 21.60 42.86 -6.08
CA GLU A 178 21.89 41.64 -5.30
C GLU A 178 22.31 40.47 -6.21
N MET A 179 23.45 40.60 -6.90
CA MET A 179 24.02 39.50 -7.69
C MET A 179 25.09 38.76 -6.90
N SER A 180 25.11 37.43 -7.01
CA SER A 180 26.23 36.62 -6.55
C SER A 180 27.51 36.93 -7.33
N ASP A 181 28.68 36.60 -6.78
CA ASP A 181 29.97 36.85 -7.43
C ASP A 181 30.05 36.22 -8.83
N ALA A 182 29.52 35.00 -9.00
CA ALA A 182 29.43 34.31 -10.29
C ALA A 182 28.50 35.00 -11.28
N GLN A 183 27.53 35.76 -10.79
CA GLN A 183 26.61 36.55 -11.61
C GLN A 183 27.19 37.92 -12.00
N ARG A 184 28.24 38.41 -11.35
CA ARG A 184 28.89 39.67 -11.78
C ARG A 184 29.46 39.55 -13.18
N ASP A 185 29.78 38.34 -13.64
CA ASP A 185 30.26 38.08 -14.99
C ASP A 185 29.25 38.48 -16.08
N PHE A 186 27.94 38.53 -15.76
CA PHE A 186 26.92 39.03 -16.67
C PHE A 186 27.13 40.50 -17.07
N GLU A 187 27.86 41.30 -16.27
CA GLU A 187 28.23 42.66 -16.65
C GLU A 187 29.12 42.68 -17.90
N TYR A 188 30.03 41.71 -18.02
CA TYR A 188 30.91 41.58 -19.18
C TYR A 188 30.18 41.04 -20.42
N TRP A 189 28.93 40.60 -20.27
CA TRP A 189 28.12 40.10 -21.38
C TRP A 189 27.35 41.23 -22.08
N LYS A 190 27.36 42.43 -21.49
CA LYS A 190 26.80 43.63 -22.12
C LYS A 190 27.54 43.95 -23.41
N GLY A 191 26.79 44.11 -24.50
CA GLY A 191 27.35 44.42 -25.82
C GLY A 191 27.85 43.21 -26.61
N LEU A 192 27.72 41.98 -26.09
CA LEU A 192 27.94 40.78 -26.88
C LEU A 192 26.91 40.66 -28.00
N SER A 193 27.35 40.15 -29.15
CA SER A 193 26.41 39.72 -30.19
C SER A 193 25.52 38.59 -29.68
N GLN A 194 24.37 38.38 -30.32
CA GLN A 194 23.44 37.33 -29.93
C GLN A 194 24.06 35.93 -30.00
N ALA A 195 24.93 35.68 -30.99
CA ALA A 195 25.66 34.42 -31.12
C ALA A 195 26.66 34.21 -29.98
N GLN A 196 27.37 35.27 -29.57
CA GLN A 196 28.29 35.22 -28.44
C GLN A 196 27.53 34.99 -27.13
N LEU A 197 26.44 35.71 -26.89
CA LEU A 197 25.61 35.53 -25.71
C LEU A 197 25.07 34.08 -25.63
N LEU A 198 24.60 33.53 -26.75
CA LEU A 198 24.14 32.14 -26.83
C LEU A 198 25.23 31.16 -26.41
N ASN A 199 26.44 31.35 -26.92
CA ASN A 199 27.58 30.51 -26.59
C ASN A 199 28.01 30.65 -25.12
N ARG A 200 27.95 31.85 -24.53
CA ARG A 200 28.22 32.07 -23.10
C ARG A 200 27.19 31.35 -22.23
N ILE A 201 25.89 31.44 -22.55
CA ILE A 201 24.85 30.73 -21.79
C ILE A 201 25.05 29.21 -21.89
N ARG A 202 25.31 28.67 -23.08
CA ARG A 202 25.57 27.23 -23.26
C ARG A 202 26.72 26.74 -22.39
N THR A 203 27.83 27.47 -22.44
CA THR A 203 29.03 27.18 -21.64
C THR A 203 28.70 27.12 -20.16
N ASN A 204 28.06 28.16 -19.62
CA ASN A 204 27.73 28.23 -18.20
C ASN A 204 26.77 27.12 -17.77
N ILE A 205 25.71 26.83 -18.55
CA ILE A 205 24.80 25.73 -18.22
C ILE A 205 25.56 24.39 -18.22
N PHE A 206 26.37 24.13 -19.25
CA PHE A 206 27.08 22.86 -19.37
C PHE A 206 28.15 22.70 -18.28
N GLU A 207 28.91 23.76 -17.97
CA GLU A 207 29.90 23.76 -16.89
C GLU A 207 29.25 23.50 -15.52
N LEU A 208 28.09 24.09 -15.24
CA LEU A 208 27.34 23.82 -14.01
C LEU A 208 26.86 22.36 -13.93
N ILE A 209 26.37 21.81 -15.04
CA ILE A 209 25.96 20.40 -15.10
C ILE A 209 27.18 19.47 -14.97
N HIS A 210 28.30 19.83 -15.57
CA HIS A 210 29.54 19.07 -15.47
C HIS A 210 30.06 19.07 -14.04
N SER A 211 30.20 20.24 -13.43
CA SER A 211 30.76 20.38 -12.09
C SER A 211 29.88 19.76 -11.02
N GLU A 212 28.55 19.78 -11.18
CA GLU A 212 27.60 19.27 -10.19
C GLU A 212 27.15 17.83 -10.42
N ILE A 213 27.17 17.34 -11.67
CA ILE A 213 26.62 16.03 -12.04
C ILE A 213 27.64 15.19 -12.81
N LEU A 214 27.96 15.55 -14.06
CA LEU A 214 28.67 14.65 -14.98
C LEU A 214 30.14 14.38 -14.59
N GLY A 215 30.77 15.33 -13.92
CA GLY A 215 32.15 15.25 -13.43
C GLY A 215 32.26 14.66 -12.01
N ARG A 216 31.13 14.41 -11.32
CA ARG A 216 31.14 13.90 -9.95
C ARG A 216 30.93 12.38 -9.90
N PRO A 217 31.60 11.67 -8.98
CA PRO A 217 31.34 10.25 -8.74
C PRO A 217 30.05 10.08 -7.91
N LEU A 218 28.93 9.93 -8.60
CA LEU A 218 27.59 9.78 -8.01
C LEU A 218 27.16 8.30 -7.92
N PHE A 219 26.50 7.93 -6.84
CA PHE A 219 25.99 6.58 -6.57
C PHE A 219 24.47 6.54 -6.46
N GLY A 220 23.80 7.69 -6.39
CA GLY A 220 22.35 7.76 -6.38
C GLY A 220 21.73 7.60 -4.99
N LEU A 221 22.50 7.87 -3.92
CA LEU A 221 22.08 7.68 -2.53
C LEU A 221 21.81 9.01 -1.80
N GLU A 222 21.83 10.14 -2.50
CA GLU A 222 21.75 11.48 -1.90
C GLU A 222 20.40 11.76 -1.19
N GLY A 223 19.33 11.06 -1.56
CA GLY A 223 18.00 11.17 -0.92
C GLY A 223 17.78 10.25 0.29
N LEU A 224 18.76 9.44 0.69
CA LEU A 224 18.59 8.48 1.78
C LEU A 224 18.60 9.19 3.15
N GLN A 225 17.40 9.29 3.75
CA GLN A 225 17.21 9.86 5.09
C GLN A 225 18.11 9.14 6.12
N ASP A 226 18.58 9.87 7.13
CA ASP A 226 19.47 9.40 8.20
C ASP A 226 20.89 8.95 7.80
N THR A 227 21.27 9.07 6.53
CA THR A 227 22.63 8.75 6.05
C THR A 227 23.36 9.96 5.47
N SER A 228 23.15 11.13 6.09
CA SER A 228 23.78 12.38 5.65
C SER A 228 25.29 12.20 5.47
N GLY A 229 25.74 12.27 4.21
CA GLY A 229 27.15 12.10 3.84
C GLY A 229 27.56 10.70 3.34
N LEU A 230 26.65 9.73 3.19
CA LEU A 230 26.99 8.43 2.58
C LEU A 230 27.48 8.59 1.13
N GLU A 231 26.73 9.32 0.31
CA GLU A 231 27.11 9.65 -1.08
C GLU A 231 28.52 10.29 -1.13
N HIS A 232 28.74 11.29 -0.28
CA HIS A 232 30.02 11.99 -0.16
C HIS A 232 31.15 11.06 0.32
N GLY A 233 30.86 10.18 1.27
CA GLY A 233 31.78 9.18 1.80
C GLY A 233 32.21 8.18 0.71
N LEU A 234 31.26 7.68 -0.09
CA LEU A 234 31.53 6.79 -1.21
C LEU A 234 32.34 7.48 -2.31
N SER A 235 32.02 8.73 -2.62
CA SER A 235 32.78 9.58 -3.55
C SER A 235 34.25 9.75 -3.11
N LYS A 236 34.47 10.10 -1.83
CA LYS A 236 35.82 10.19 -1.25
C LYS A 236 36.53 8.85 -1.25
N PHE A 237 35.82 7.77 -0.94
CA PHE A 237 36.37 6.43 -0.93
C PHE A 237 36.81 5.98 -2.33
N GLU A 238 35.99 6.20 -3.36
CA GLU A 238 36.38 5.93 -4.75
C GLU A 238 37.60 6.76 -5.17
N THR A 239 37.63 8.04 -4.79
CA THR A 239 38.78 8.92 -5.05
C THR A 239 40.05 8.37 -4.40
N ALA A 240 39.97 7.94 -3.13
CA ALA A 240 41.10 7.32 -2.43
C ALA A 240 41.53 6.01 -3.09
N LEU A 241 40.58 5.16 -3.53
CA LEU A 241 40.85 3.93 -4.25
C LEU A 241 41.54 4.17 -5.60
N ASN A 242 41.12 5.20 -6.35
CA ASN A 242 41.74 5.57 -7.63
C ASN A 242 43.17 6.11 -7.46
N ASN A 243 43.52 6.61 -6.27
CA ASN A 243 44.87 7.07 -5.94
C ASN A 243 45.80 5.94 -5.47
N LEU A 244 45.28 4.72 -5.24
CA LEU A 244 46.11 3.54 -4.97
C LEU A 244 46.82 3.08 -6.25
N ASN A 245 47.77 2.14 -6.10
CA ASN A 245 48.54 1.59 -7.22
C ASN A 245 47.65 1.19 -8.42
N PRO A 246 48.09 1.45 -9.68
CA PRO A 246 47.29 1.28 -10.89
C PRO A 246 46.80 -0.16 -11.14
N GLY A 247 47.36 -1.15 -10.44
CA GLY A 247 46.95 -2.56 -10.53
C GLY A 247 45.55 -2.87 -9.98
N HIS A 248 44.89 -1.94 -9.28
CA HIS A 248 43.56 -2.17 -8.67
C HIS A 248 42.38 -1.60 -9.47
N LYS A 249 42.59 -0.95 -10.61
CA LYS A 249 41.53 -0.27 -11.39
C LYS A 249 40.33 -1.17 -11.68
N ALA A 250 40.55 -2.40 -12.11
CA ALA A 250 39.46 -3.35 -12.40
C ALA A 250 38.59 -3.63 -11.16
N ALA A 251 39.21 -3.81 -9.99
CA ALA A 251 38.49 -4.03 -8.73
C ALA A 251 37.70 -2.79 -8.29
N VAL A 252 38.25 -1.58 -8.52
CA VAL A 252 37.54 -0.31 -8.24
C VAL A 252 36.32 -0.14 -9.15
N LEU A 253 36.45 -0.44 -10.44
CA LEU A 253 35.33 -0.40 -11.40
C LEU A 253 34.26 -1.42 -11.03
N GLU A 254 34.66 -2.64 -10.68
CA GLU A 254 33.71 -3.66 -10.22
C GLU A 254 32.98 -3.24 -8.94
N TRP A 255 33.70 -2.71 -7.96
CA TRP A 255 33.11 -2.16 -6.74
C TRP A 255 32.11 -1.04 -7.05
N ARG A 256 32.47 -0.11 -7.94
CA ARG A 256 31.60 0.99 -8.36
C ARG A 256 30.30 0.47 -8.96
N VAL A 257 30.40 -0.44 -9.93
CA VAL A 257 29.24 -1.03 -10.62
C VAL A 257 28.32 -1.74 -9.61
N ARG A 258 28.89 -2.53 -8.70
CA ARG A 258 28.14 -3.21 -7.65
C ARG A 258 27.45 -2.19 -6.72
N THR A 259 28.13 -1.14 -6.31
CA THR A 259 27.59 -0.09 -5.43
C THR A 259 26.43 0.66 -6.09
N VAL A 260 26.59 1.11 -7.35
CA VAL A 260 25.52 1.78 -8.11
C VAL A 260 24.33 0.84 -8.30
N ARG A 261 24.57 -0.44 -8.61
CA ARG A 261 23.50 -1.43 -8.74
C ARG A 261 22.75 -1.63 -7.43
N CYS A 262 23.45 -1.76 -6.30
CA CYS A 262 22.81 -1.85 -4.99
C CYS A 262 21.99 -0.60 -4.67
N ALA A 263 22.52 0.59 -4.94
CA ALA A 263 21.80 1.85 -4.74
C ALA A 263 20.51 1.91 -5.58
N SER A 264 20.55 1.48 -6.84
CA SER A 264 19.37 1.47 -7.71
C SER A 264 18.21 0.62 -7.19
N LEU A 265 18.49 -0.44 -6.42
CA LEU A 265 17.47 -1.33 -5.85
C LEU A 265 16.68 -0.68 -4.71
N LEU A 266 17.25 0.34 -4.07
CA LEU A 266 16.56 1.08 -3.02
C LEU A 266 15.48 2.01 -3.59
N ASN A 267 15.52 2.29 -4.90
CA ASN A 267 14.58 3.15 -5.61
C ASN A 267 14.33 4.48 -4.86
N ILE A 268 15.42 5.10 -4.42
CA ILE A 268 15.42 6.36 -3.67
C ILE A 268 15.28 7.52 -4.66
N ASP A 269 14.36 8.44 -4.37
CA ASP A 269 14.28 9.70 -5.10
C ASP A 269 15.54 10.53 -4.86
N ASN A 270 16.15 11.02 -5.93
CA ASN A 270 17.39 11.76 -5.83
C ASN A 270 17.15 13.29 -5.93
N PRO A 271 17.25 14.04 -4.81
CA PRO A 271 16.96 15.47 -4.79
C PRO A 271 18.02 16.30 -5.54
N ARG A 272 19.18 15.73 -5.85
CA ARG A 272 20.32 16.45 -6.45
C ARG A 272 19.95 17.12 -7.76
N ALA A 273 19.21 16.41 -8.62
CA ALA A 273 18.79 16.97 -9.89
C ALA A 273 17.92 18.21 -9.70
N GLU A 274 17.05 18.23 -8.69
CA GLU A 274 16.24 19.40 -8.35
C GLU A 274 17.07 20.54 -7.74
N GLU A 275 18.02 20.22 -6.86
CA GLU A 275 18.92 21.20 -6.26
C GLU A 275 19.79 21.89 -7.31
N VAL A 276 20.40 21.12 -8.21
CA VAL A 276 21.20 21.64 -9.33
C VAL A 276 20.32 22.44 -10.29
N ALA A 277 19.09 21.98 -10.56
CA ALA A 277 18.16 22.74 -11.40
C ALA A 277 17.80 24.10 -10.80
N LYS A 278 17.55 24.17 -9.48
CA LYS A 278 17.33 25.43 -8.77
C LYS A 278 18.56 26.33 -8.85
N TYR A 279 19.75 25.76 -8.68
CA TYR A 279 20.99 26.53 -8.76
C TYR A 279 21.23 27.14 -10.14
N ILE A 280 21.10 26.34 -11.22
CA ILE A 280 21.21 26.83 -12.60
C ILE A 280 20.13 27.88 -12.90
N HIS A 281 18.90 27.65 -12.42
CA HIS A 281 17.80 28.58 -12.62
C HIS A 281 18.05 29.94 -11.95
N GLU A 282 18.45 29.95 -10.67
CA GLU A 282 18.80 31.19 -9.97
C GLU A 282 20.00 31.89 -10.61
N PHE A 283 20.99 31.14 -11.10
CA PHE A 283 22.11 31.70 -11.85
C PHE A 283 21.63 32.42 -13.13
N MET A 284 20.71 31.81 -13.88
CA MET A 284 20.19 32.34 -15.16
C MET A 284 19.07 33.38 -15.01
N LYS A 285 18.54 33.56 -13.80
CA LYS A 285 17.45 34.50 -13.49
C LYS A 285 17.61 35.92 -14.06
N PRO A 286 18.81 36.55 -14.07
CA PRO A 286 18.99 37.88 -14.65
C PRO A 286 18.64 37.99 -16.14
N LEU A 287 18.60 36.87 -16.85
CA LEU A 287 18.27 36.80 -18.29
C LEU A 287 16.80 36.51 -18.56
N ILE A 288 15.98 36.33 -17.52
CA ILE A 288 14.57 35.95 -17.66
C ILE A 288 13.72 37.23 -17.73
N THR A 289 13.08 37.46 -18.89
CA THR A 289 12.33 38.70 -19.15
C THR A 289 10.81 38.60 -18.89
N SER A 290 10.28 37.41 -18.62
CA SER A 290 8.85 37.20 -18.35
C SER A 290 8.57 35.97 -17.49
N ASP A 291 7.46 35.98 -16.74
CA ASP A 291 7.02 34.85 -15.90
C ASP A 291 6.68 33.59 -16.72
N ALA A 292 6.18 33.79 -17.95
CA ALA A 292 5.89 32.70 -18.88
C ALA A 292 7.19 31.98 -19.31
N LEU A 293 8.26 32.75 -19.57
CA LEU A 293 9.58 32.18 -19.84
C LEU A 293 10.16 31.51 -18.59
N ASP A 294 10.01 32.13 -17.41
CA ASP A 294 10.48 31.58 -16.13
C ASP A 294 9.96 30.16 -15.90
N THR A 295 8.65 29.99 -15.99
CA THR A 295 7.97 28.71 -15.78
C THR A 295 8.47 27.64 -16.77
N GLN A 296 8.60 27.99 -18.06
CA GLN A 296 9.10 27.07 -19.08
C GLN A 296 10.57 26.68 -18.85
N LEU A 297 11.41 27.64 -18.45
CA LEU A 297 12.82 27.39 -18.16
C LEU A 297 13.00 26.47 -16.96
N ARG A 298 12.24 26.68 -15.88
CA ARG A 298 12.26 25.78 -14.72
C ARG A 298 12.01 24.33 -15.12
N THR A 299 10.99 24.08 -15.97
CA THR A 299 10.69 22.73 -16.45
C THR A 299 11.82 22.17 -17.33
N LEU A 300 12.38 22.97 -18.24
CA LEU A 300 13.45 22.51 -19.14
C LEU A 300 14.76 22.24 -18.39
N ILE A 301 15.15 23.11 -17.45
CA ILE A 301 16.35 22.96 -16.64
C ILE A 301 16.20 21.74 -15.72
N LEU A 302 15.05 21.55 -15.08
CA LEU A 302 14.80 20.36 -14.26
C LEU A 302 14.90 19.08 -15.08
N LYS A 303 14.30 19.06 -16.27
CA LYS A 303 14.42 17.91 -17.18
C LYS A 303 15.88 17.63 -17.54
N LEU A 304 16.63 18.67 -17.90
CA LEU A 304 18.05 18.53 -18.23
C LEU A 304 18.87 17.98 -17.07
N CYS A 305 18.62 18.42 -15.84
CA CYS A 305 19.31 17.90 -14.65
C CYS A 305 18.93 16.44 -14.36
N ASN A 306 17.65 16.07 -14.50
CA ASN A 306 17.19 14.69 -14.37
C ASN A 306 17.81 13.76 -15.42
N ASP A 307 17.82 14.20 -16.69
CA ASP A 307 18.41 13.44 -17.79
C ASP A 307 19.94 13.31 -17.60
N SER A 308 20.61 14.37 -17.13
CA SER A 308 22.04 14.35 -16.83
C SER A 308 22.38 13.43 -15.66
N MET A 309 21.56 13.43 -14.61
CA MET A 309 21.74 12.56 -13.45
C MET A 309 21.54 11.09 -13.83
N SER A 310 20.48 10.81 -14.57
CA SER A 310 20.21 9.47 -15.11
C SER A 310 21.34 8.99 -16.01
N PHE A 311 21.90 9.88 -16.85
CA PHE A 311 23.04 9.58 -17.70
C PHE A 311 24.31 9.31 -16.88
N ALA A 312 24.62 10.12 -15.87
CA ALA A 312 25.79 9.92 -15.01
C ALA A 312 25.73 8.57 -14.26
N LEU A 313 24.58 8.22 -13.69
CA LEU A 313 24.38 6.93 -13.02
C LEU A 313 24.47 5.75 -14.00
N LEU A 314 23.91 5.91 -15.21
CA LEU A 314 24.01 4.92 -16.28
C LEU A 314 25.48 4.64 -16.64
N LEU A 315 26.27 5.69 -16.91
CA LEU A 315 27.70 5.56 -17.23
C LEU A 315 28.49 4.79 -16.16
N ARG A 316 28.10 4.97 -14.90
CA ARG A 316 28.77 4.36 -13.74
C ARG A 316 28.34 2.92 -13.46
N SER A 317 27.24 2.48 -14.07
CA SER A 317 26.77 1.09 -14.02
C SER A 317 27.49 0.17 -15.02
N PHE A 318 28.32 0.73 -15.91
CA PHE A 318 29.18 -0.05 -16.81
C PHE A 318 30.54 -0.37 -16.20
N LYS A 319 31.12 -1.48 -16.66
CA LYS A 319 32.48 -1.90 -16.33
C LYS A 319 33.54 -1.06 -17.03
N ASP A 320 33.26 -0.59 -18.24
CA ASP A 320 34.07 0.43 -18.89
C ASP A 320 33.94 1.76 -18.11
N LEU A 321 35.01 2.55 -18.08
CA LEU A 321 34.98 3.87 -17.47
C LEU A 321 34.65 4.91 -18.54
N TYR A 322 33.49 5.54 -18.41
CA TYR A 322 33.11 6.69 -19.23
C TYR A 322 33.33 7.98 -18.44
N ARG A 323 33.81 9.02 -19.12
CA ARG A 323 34.02 10.35 -18.53
C ARG A 323 33.57 11.45 -19.49
N CYS A 324 33.02 12.51 -18.92
CA CYS A 324 32.88 13.79 -19.61
C CYS A 324 34.13 14.63 -19.30
N GLU A 325 35.00 14.82 -20.28
CA GLU A 325 36.26 15.55 -20.12
C GLU A 325 36.14 16.95 -20.74
N MET A 326 36.43 17.97 -19.94
CA MET A 326 36.46 19.36 -20.38
C MET A 326 37.89 19.71 -20.82
N PRO A 327 38.09 20.21 -22.06
CA PRO A 327 39.38 20.76 -22.47
C PRO A 327 39.79 21.93 -21.58
N ASP A 328 41.09 22.10 -21.36
CA ASP A 328 41.62 23.23 -20.60
C ASP A 328 41.38 24.54 -21.38
N ILE A 329 40.82 25.54 -20.69
CA ILE A 329 40.68 26.88 -21.27
C ILE A 329 42.08 27.46 -21.49
N HIS A 330 42.27 28.15 -22.61
CA HIS A 330 43.54 28.71 -23.09
C HIS A 330 44.59 27.67 -23.51
N SER A 331 44.18 26.40 -23.69
CA SER A 331 45.03 25.40 -24.34
C SER A 331 44.84 25.41 -25.85
N PRO A 332 45.83 24.97 -26.64
CA PRO A 332 45.68 24.81 -28.08
C PRO A 332 44.57 23.81 -28.42
N LEU A 333 43.82 24.06 -29.49
CA LEU A 333 42.84 23.11 -30.02
C LEU A 333 43.50 21.76 -30.33
N ASN A 334 42.93 20.67 -29.81
CA ASN A 334 43.42 19.30 -30.01
C ASN A 334 42.43 18.45 -30.82
N ASP A 335 42.85 17.22 -31.18
CA ASP A 335 42.05 16.30 -32.00
C ASP A 335 40.73 15.84 -31.33
N ASP A 336 40.65 15.97 -30.00
CA ASP A 336 39.47 15.60 -29.21
C ASP A 336 38.39 16.68 -29.18
N SER A 337 38.67 17.83 -29.80
CA SER A 337 37.82 19.01 -29.79
C SER A 337 37.44 19.41 -31.21
N GLU A 338 36.27 20.02 -31.34
CA GLU A 338 35.74 20.56 -32.57
C GLU A 338 35.39 22.04 -32.36
N GLU A 339 35.98 22.89 -33.19
CA GLU A 339 35.66 24.31 -33.21
C GLU A 339 34.22 24.51 -33.72
N GLN A 340 33.39 25.18 -32.93
CA GLN A 340 32.01 25.51 -33.32
C GLN A 340 31.86 26.97 -33.75
N CYS A 341 32.64 27.88 -33.15
CA CYS A 341 32.54 29.31 -33.39
C CYS A 341 33.85 30.00 -33.01
N PRO A 342 34.23 31.09 -33.69
CA PRO A 342 35.34 31.91 -33.26
C PRO A 342 34.92 32.96 -32.22
N GLU A 343 35.81 33.23 -31.26
CA GLU A 343 35.76 34.41 -30.41
C GLU A 343 36.82 35.42 -30.89
N PRO A 344 36.47 36.70 -31.09
CA PRO A 344 37.43 37.70 -31.54
C PRO A 344 38.52 37.90 -30.50
N TYR A 345 39.76 37.92 -30.97
CA TYR A 345 40.93 38.24 -30.18
C TYR A 345 40.90 39.71 -29.71
N ARG A 346 41.10 39.97 -28.41
CA ARG A 346 41.30 41.33 -27.89
C ARG A 346 42.78 41.66 -27.85
N ASN A 347 43.16 42.81 -28.42
CA ASN A 347 44.55 43.27 -28.42
C ASN A 347 45.08 43.38 -26.97
N GLY A 348 46.13 42.62 -26.65
CA GLY A 348 46.77 42.59 -25.34
C GLY A 348 46.48 41.34 -24.52
N ASP A 349 45.60 40.44 -24.99
CA ASP A 349 45.39 39.14 -24.35
C ASP A 349 46.61 38.22 -24.54
N PRO A 350 47.06 37.51 -23.50
CA PRO A 350 48.22 36.62 -23.57
C PRO A 350 47.98 35.34 -24.39
N HIS A 351 46.79 35.15 -24.95
CA HIS A 351 46.35 33.92 -25.61
C HIS A 351 46.78 33.88 -27.08
N ALA A 352 46.99 32.68 -27.62
CA ALA A 352 47.34 32.49 -29.02
C ALA A 352 46.07 32.29 -29.88
N GLU A 353 46.19 32.60 -31.17
CA GLU A 353 45.18 32.22 -32.16
C GLU A 353 45.06 30.69 -32.23
N GLY A 354 43.82 30.18 -32.19
CA GLY A 354 43.53 28.75 -32.14
C GLY A 354 43.48 28.15 -30.73
N ASP A 355 43.76 28.94 -29.68
CA ASP A 355 43.55 28.50 -28.30
C ASP A 355 42.06 28.46 -27.95
N VAL A 356 41.67 27.51 -27.11
CA VAL A 356 40.31 27.35 -26.59
C VAL A 356 39.95 28.56 -25.72
N ALA A 357 38.98 29.35 -26.16
CA ALA A 357 38.46 30.48 -25.40
C ALA A 357 37.51 30.01 -24.28
N PHE A 358 36.66 29.02 -24.57
CA PHE A 358 35.76 28.38 -23.60
C PHE A 358 35.08 27.14 -24.22
N VAL A 359 34.48 26.30 -23.37
CA VAL A 359 33.95 24.99 -23.74
C VAL A 359 32.42 24.98 -23.74
N LEU A 360 31.79 24.78 -24.90
CA LEU A 360 30.34 24.69 -25.03
C LEU A 360 29.78 23.35 -24.52
N ALA A 361 30.54 22.27 -24.75
CA ALA A 361 30.27 20.94 -24.24
C ALA A 361 31.57 20.12 -24.18
N GLY A 362 31.77 19.35 -23.10
CA GLY A 362 32.92 18.46 -22.95
C GLY A 362 32.89 17.27 -23.92
N SER A 363 34.00 16.57 -24.03
CA SER A 363 34.13 15.32 -24.79
C SER A 363 33.59 14.13 -23.98
N LEU A 364 32.99 13.15 -24.66
CA LEU A 364 32.66 11.86 -24.05
C LEU A 364 33.76 10.88 -24.36
N VAL A 365 34.40 10.36 -23.32
CA VAL A 365 35.57 9.50 -23.41
C VAL A 365 35.30 8.17 -22.73
N LYS A 366 35.80 7.10 -23.32
CA LYS A 366 35.75 5.72 -22.82
C LYS A 366 37.15 5.19 -22.54
N TYR A 367 37.28 4.52 -21.41
CA TYR A 367 38.45 3.76 -20.98
C TYR A 367 38.01 2.31 -20.79
N PRO A 368 38.28 1.41 -21.76
CA PRO A 368 37.82 0.03 -21.71
C PRO A 368 38.34 -0.74 -20.48
N GLU A 369 37.51 -1.63 -19.91
CA GLU A 369 37.88 -2.43 -18.73
C GLU A 369 39.18 -3.24 -18.96
N LEU A 370 39.32 -3.84 -20.15
CA LEU A 370 40.47 -4.68 -20.51
C LEU A 370 41.74 -3.88 -20.77
N HIS A 371 41.60 -2.61 -21.14
CA HIS A 371 42.68 -1.71 -21.52
C HIS A 371 42.44 -0.31 -20.92
N PRO A 372 42.51 -0.16 -19.60
CA PRO A 372 42.16 1.09 -18.92
C PRO A 372 43.13 2.24 -19.22
N GLU A 373 44.30 1.95 -19.79
CA GLU A 373 45.25 2.91 -20.36
C GLU A 373 44.81 3.46 -21.73
N ARG A 374 43.95 2.74 -22.44
CA ARG A 374 43.49 3.14 -23.77
C ARG A 374 42.33 4.12 -23.63
N ARG A 375 42.62 5.38 -23.97
CA ARG A 375 41.62 6.45 -24.04
C ARG A 375 40.96 6.46 -25.43
N LEU A 376 39.63 6.38 -25.47
CA LEU A 376 38.84 6.42 -26.70
C LEU A 376 37.85 7.58 -26.64
N VAL A 377 37.99 8.55 -27.54
CA VAL A 377 37.00 9.62 -27.69
C VAL A 377 35.81 9.07 -28.47
N LEU A 378 34.64 9.06 -27.84
CA LEU A 378 33.39 8.64 -28.46
C LEU A 378 32.65 9.83 -29.09
N GLU A 379 32.75 11.00 -28.46
CA GLU A 379 32.17 12.25 -28.95
C GLU A 379 33.12 13.41 -28.61
N LYS A 380 33.49 14.22 -29.61
CA LYS A 380 34.43 15.34 -29.44
C LYS A 380 33.84 16.48 -28.62
N ALA A 381 34.68 17.22 -27.90
CA ALA A 381 34.26 18.44 -27.22
C ALA A 381 33.85 19.51 -28.24
N HIS A 382 32.86 20.33 -27.90
CA HIS A 382 32.48 21.51 -28.69
C HIS A 382 33.08 22.73 -28.02
N VAL A 383 33.95 23.45 -28.73
CA VAL A 383 34.70 24.58 -28.17
C VAL A 383 34.56 25.83 -29.02
N VAL A 384 34.76 26.98 -28.38
CA VAL A 384 34.98 28.26 -29.04
C VAL A 384 36.46 28.58 -28.95
N VAL A 385 37.07 29.01 -30.06
CA VAL A 385 38.50 29.31 -30.13
C VAL A 385 38.76 30.78 -30.42
N PHE A 386 39.86 31.33 -29.93
CA PHE A 386 40.26 32.68 -30.29
C PHE A 386 40.68 32.74 -31.77
N LYS A 387 40.10 33.69 -32.53
CA LYS A 387 40.53 34.02 -33.90
C LYS A 387 40.89 35.49 -34.02
N LYS A 388 41.89 35.76 -34.85
CA LYS A 388 42.26 37.13 -35.17
C LYS A 388 41.18 37.74 -36.05
N THR A 389 40.58 38.85 -35.61
CA THR A 389 39.73 39.67 -36.47
C THR A 389 40.59 40.37 -37.51
N GLU A 390 40.35 40.09 -38.79
CA GLU A 390 40.98 40.76 -39.94
C GLU A 390 40.58 42.23 -40.08
#